data_AF-A0A354X3G3-F1
#
_entry.id   AF-A0A354X3G3-F1
#
_cell.length_a   1.000
_cell.length_b   1.000
_cell.length_c   1.000
_cell.angle_alpha   90.00
_cell.angle_beta   90.00
_cell.angle_gamma   90.00
#
_symmetry.space_group_name_H-M   'P 1'
#
loop_
_entity.id
_entity.type
_entity.pdbx_description
1 polymer ?
#
loop_
_entity_poly.entity_id
_entity_poly.type
_entity_poly.pdbx_seq_one_letter_code
_entity_poly.pdbx_strand_id
1 'polypeptide(L)'
;AFWMLPKDFKNWPLDGEIDIMEYVGYDPNVVHASIHTQAYNHVQGTQKTATRKIQNAETEFHIYAVEWTSEKIVGYVDGEAYFSFSNDGKGDVNAWPFDKPFYLKLNLAWGGNWGGAEDVDESRLPATYEIDYVRVYQKK
;
A
#
# COMPACT_ATOMS: atom_id res chain seq x y z
N ALA A 1 -7.25 -0.60 3.79
CA ALA A 1 -6.09 -0.90 2.92
C ALA A 1 -6.52 -0.96 1.46
N PHE A 2 -5.72 -0.35 0.60
CA PHE A 2 -5.80 -0.33 -0.86
C PHE A 2 -4.43 -0.73 -1.40
N TRP A 3 -4.35 -1.92 -1.99
CA TRP A 3 -3.07 -2.59 -2.20
C TRP A 3 -3.15 -3.60 -3.35
N MET A 4 -2.03 -4.24 -3.67
CA MET A 4 -1.91 -5.15 -4.79
C MET A 4 -1.04 -6.36 -4.45
N LEU A 5 -1.46 -7.53 -4.93
CA LEU A 5 -0.66 -8.76 -4.90
C LEU A 5 -0.55 -9.38 -6.30
N PRO A 6 0.51 -10.13 -6.59
CA PRO A 6 0.74 -10.73 -7.89
C PRO A 6 -0.36 -11.74 -8.24
N LYS A 7 -0.74 -11.78 -9.51
CA LYS A 7 -1.78 -12.70 -10.02
C LYS A 7 -1.44 -14.16 -9.74
N ASP A 8 -0.18 -14.52 -9.95
CA ASP A 8 0.35 -15.87 -9.73
C ASP A 8 1.08 -15.96 -8.38
N PHE A 9 0.46 -15.42 -7.33
CA PHE A 9 1.01 -15.41 -5.96
C PHE A 9 1.26 -16.82 -5.44
N LYS A 10 2.50 -17.08 -5.00
CA LYS A 10 2.93 -18.36 -4.42
C LYS A 10 3.59 -18.14 -3.07
N ASN A 11 4.51 -17.19 -2.99
CA ASN A 11 5.37 -16.96 -1.83
C ASN A 11 5.49 -15.47 -1.51
N TRP A 12 5.06 -15.09 -0.33
CA TRP A 12 5.36 -13.77 0.23
C TRP A 12 6.66 -13.80 1.04
N PRO A 13 7.52 -12.76 0.99
CA PRO A 13 7.38 -11.53 0.21
C PRO A 13 8.05 -11.59 -1.17
N LEU A 14 8.58 -12.76 -1.57
CA LEU A 14 9.31 -12.93 -2.84
C LEU A 14 8.51 -12.45 -4.05
N ASP A 15 7.22 -12.71 -4.09
CA ASP A 15 6.42 -12.37 -5.26
C ASP A 15 6.06 -10.88 -5.36
N GLY A 16 6.30 -10.10 -4.30
CA GLY A 16 6.03 -8.66 -4.25
C GLY A 16 4.66 -8.29 -3.67
N GLU A 17 4.59 -7.10 -3.09
CA GLU A 17 3.37 -6.42 -2.62
C GLU A 17 3.52 -4.93 -2.86
N ILE A 18 2.44 -4.29 -3.32
CA ILE A 18 2.37 -2.84 -3.51
C ILE A 18 1.21 -2.31 -2.68
N ASP A 19 1.53 -1.61 -1.60
CA ASP A 19 0.55 -0.95 -0.75
C ASP A 19 0.39 0.49 -1.20
N ILE A 20 -0.72 0.77 -1.88
CA ILE A 20 -1.02 2.10 -2.44
C ILE A 20 -1.45 3.04 -1.31
N MET A 21 -2.26 2.52 -0.39
CA MET A 21 -2.63 3.17 0.86
C MET A 21 -2.92 2.12 1.94
N GLU A 22 -2.24 2.25 3.07
CA GLU A 22 -2.64 1.68 4.34
C GLU A 22 -2.95 2.78 5.34
N TYR A 23 -3.80 2.46 6.30
CA TYR A 23 -4.28 3.35 7.35
C TYR A 23 -4.58 2.51 8.58
N VAL A 24 -4.28 3.04 9.77
CA VAL A 24 -4.61 2.39 11.02
C VAL A 24 -5.30 3.36 11.97
N GLY A 25 -6.43 2.94 12.53
CA GLY A 25 -7.31 3.83 13.31
C GLY A 25 -6.71 4.37 14.60
N TYR A 26 -5.71 3.71 15.18
CA TYR A 26 -5.02 4.20 16.38
C TYR A 26 -4.02 5.33 16.08
N ASP A 27 -3.57 5.48 14.82
CA ASP A 27 -2.71 6.58 14.37
C ASP A 27 -3.47 7.44 13.34
N PRO A 28 -4.44 8.24 13.83
CA PRO A 28 -5.41 8.85 12.96
C PRO A 28 -4.77 9.85 12.01
N ASN A 29 -5.34 9.94 10.81
CA ASN A 29 -4.90 10.84 9.73
C ASN A 29 -3.53 10.51 9.13
N VAL A 30 -2.88 9.40 9.49
CA VAL A 30 -1.61 8.98 8.91
C VAL A 30 -1.85 7.85 7.92
N VAL A 31 -1.51 8.09 6.65
CA VAL A 31 -1.53 7.06 5.61
C VAL A 31 -0.12 6.60 5.27
N HIS A 32 -0.02 5.37 4.81
CA HIS A 32 1.23 4.70 4.47
C HIS A 32 1.16 4.23 3.02
N ALA A 33 2.25 4.41 2.26
CA ALA A 33 2.52 3.62 1.07
C ALA A 33 3.74 2.76 1.34
N SER A 34 3.64 1.48 1.03
CA SER A 34 4.66 0.49 1.31
C SER A 34 4.94 -0.38 0.09
N ILE A 35 6.17 -0.89 0.03
CA ILE A 35 6.58 -1.93 -0.90
C ILE A 35 7.18 -3.07 -0.10
N HIS A 36 6.71 -4.28 -0.40
CA HIS A 36 7.30 -5.51 0.13
C HIS A 36 7.89 -6.37 -0.98
N THR A 37 9.13 -6.82 -0.76
CA THR A 37 9.89 -7.76 -1.58
C THR A 37 10.69 -8.69 -0.68
N GLN A 38 11.35 -9.71 -1.24
CA GLN A 38 12.26 -10.58 -0.48
C GLN A 38 13.36 -9.78 0.25
N ALA A 39 13.91 -8.74 -0.40
CA ALA A 39 14.94 -7.88 0.18
C ALA A 39 14.38 -6.81 1.13
N TYR A 40 13.15 -6.34 0.89
CA TYR A 40 12.55 -5.22 1.60
C TYR A 40 11.20 -5.62 2.19
N ASN A 41 11.12 -6.03 3.45
CA ASN A 41 9.84 -6.44 4.04
C ASN A 41 9.80 -6.23 5.56
N HIS A 42 8.58 -6.23 6.11
CA HIS A 42 8.35 -5.93 7.52
C HIS A 42 8.85 -7.00 8.46
N VAL A 43 8.99 -8.27 8.01
CA VAL A 43 9.57 -9.34 8.83
C VAL A 43 11.05 -9.07 9.12
N GLN A 44 11.76 -8.47 8.15
CA GLN A 44 13.16 -8.07 8.29
C GLN A 44 13.35 -6.61 8.75
N GLY A 45 12.27 -5.83 8.83
CA GLY A 45 12.34 -4.38 9.13
C GLY A 45 12.98 -3.56 8.01
N THR A 46 13.00 -4.07 6.78
CA THR A 46 13.67 -3.45 5.62
C THR A 46 12.70 -2.93 4.56
N GLN A 47 11.39 -2.98 4.83
CA GLN A 47 10.35 -2.49 3.95
C GLN A 47 10.59 -1.03 3.55
N LYS A 48 10.16 -0.68 2.34
CA LYS A 48 10.20 0.71 1.88
C LYS A 48 8.83 1.31 2.12
N THR A 49 8.73 2.18 3.11
CA THR A 49 7.50 2.84 3.49
C THR A 49 7.71 4.35 3.55
N ALA A 50 6.73 5.12 3.06
CA ALA A 50 6.60 6.53 3.37
C ALA A 50 5.23 6.78 4.01
N THR A 51 5.17 7.79 4.86
CA THR A 51 3.93 8.20 5.51
C THR A 51 3.57 9.63 5.16
N ARG A 52 2.28 9.93 5.19
CA ARG A 52 1.76 11.28 5.01
C ARG A 52 0.61 11.52 5.96
N LYS A 53 0.63 12.67 6.64
CA LYS A 53 -0.49 13.13 7.43
C LYS A 53 -1.49 13.88 6.56
N ILE A 54 -2.76 13.49 6.62
CA ILE A 54 -3.90 14.05 5.89
C ILE A 54 -4.99 14.36 6.92
N GLN A 55 -5.12 15.61 7.35
CA GLN A 55 -5.92 15.97 8.53
C GLN A 55 -7.40 15.55 8.49
N ASN A 56 -7.94 15.31 7.30
CA ASN A 56 -9.33 14.98 7.02
C ASN A 56 -9.50 13.58 6.38
N ALA A 57 -8.53 12.67 6.56
CA ALA A 57 -8.53 11.33 5.96
C ALA A 57 -9.78 10.49 6.29
N GLU A 58 -10.38 10.71 7.46
CA GLU A 58 -11.57 9.99 7.92
C GLU A 58 -12.89 10.68 7.55
N THR A 59 -12.83 11.91 7.07
CA THR A 59 -14.02 12.77 6.88
C THR A 59 -14.26 13.19 5.43
N GLU A 60 -13.25 13.07 4.56
CA GLU A 60 -13.32 13.43 3.15
C GLU A 60 -12.76 12.31 2.24
N PHE A 61 -13.23 12.28 1.00
CA PHE A 61 -12.63 11.41 -0.01
C PHE A 61 -11.27 11.97 -0.45
N HIS A 62 -10.28 11.11 -0.50
CA HIS A 62 -8.94 11.41 -1.02
C HIS A 62 -8.59 10.48 -2.18
N ILE A 63 -7.80 10.98 -3.13
CA ILE A 63 -7.35 10.19 -4.27
C ILE A 63 -6.00 9.58 -3.92
N TYR A 64 -6.02 8.30 -3.56
CA TYR A 64 -4.81 7.48 -3.45
C TYR A 64 -4.49 6.87 -4.80
N ALA A 65 -3.24 7.00 -5.24
CA ALA A 65 -2.82 6.49 -6.54
C ALA A 65 -1.40 5.93 -6.51
N VAL A 66 -1.15 5.00 -7.42
CA VAL A 66 0.19 4.51 -7.74
C VAL A 66 0.44 4.67 -9.23
N GLU A 67 1.60 5.21 -9.57
CA GLU A 67 2.16 5.15 -10.92
C GLU A 67 3.23 4.08 -10.93
N TRP A 68 2.98 3.00 -11.67
CA TRP A 68 3.87 1.85 -11.77
C TRP A 68 4.35 1.70 -13.21
N THR A 69 5.67 1.68 -13.36
CA THR A 69 6.41 1.55 -14.62
C THR A 69 7.49 0.49 -14.48
N SER A 70 8.19 0.16 -15.59
CA SER A 70 9.38 -0.69 -15.55
C SER A 70 10.53 -0.10 -14.72
N GLU A 71 10.60 1.23 -14.61
CA GLU A 71 11.71 1.92 -13.95
C GLU A 71 11.44 2.22 -12.47
N LYS A 72 10.18 2.44 -12.09
CA LYS A 72 9.82 2.88 -10.73
C LYS A 72 8.35 2.68 -10.39
N ILE A 73 8.08 2.70 -9.09
CA ILE A 73 6.75 2.80 -8.47
C ILE A 73 6.70 4.09 -7.68
N VAL A 74 5.70 4.94 -7.92
CA VAL A 74 5.52 6.22 -7.21
C VAL A 74 4.12 6.24 -6.60
N GLY A 75 4.04 6.53 -5.31
CA GLY A 75 2.78 6.65 -4.57
C GLY A 75 2.37 8.10 -4.40
N TYR A 76 1.07 8.37 -4.54
CA TYR A 76 0.46 9.70 -4.52
C TYR A 76 -0.73 9.75 -3.58
N VAL A 77 -0.94 10.93 -2.99
CA VAL A 77 -2.19 11.34 -2.35
C VAL A 77 -2.59 12.67 -2.97
N ASP A 78 -3.83 12.76 -3.48
CA ASP A 78 -4.40 13.97 -4.08
C ASP A 78 -3.52 14.59 -5.18
N GLY A 79 -2.86 13.72 -5.96
CA GLY A 79 -1.97 14.11 -7.05
C GLY A 79 -0.55 14.50 -6.62
N GLU A 80 -0.26 14.53 -5.32
CA GLU A 80 1.08 14.83 -4.81
C GLU A 80 1.85 13.56 -4.43
N ALA A 81 3.04 13.40 -5.02
CA ALA A 81 3.91 12.27 -4.74
C ALA A 81 4.48 12.35 -3.31
N TYR A 82 4.43 11.23 -2.59
CA TYR A 82 4.99 11.12 -1.23
C TYR A 82 5.83 9.85 -1.03
N PHE A 83 5.76 8.91 -1.97
CA PHE A 83 6.51 7.67 -1.97
C PHE A 83 7.17 7.43 -3.33
N SER A 84 8.37 6.86 -3.34
CA SER A 84 9.05 6.43 -4.57
C SER A 84 9.94 5.22 -4.29
N PHE A 85 9.85 4.23 -5.17
CA PHE A 85 10.72 3.05 -5.19
C PHE A 85 11.22 2.79 -6.61
N SER A 86 12.54 2.81 -6.79
CA SER A 86 13.17 2.71 -8.12
C SER A 86 13.69 1.29 -8.39
N ASN A 87 13.52 0.82 -9.61
CA ASN A 87 14.19 -0.36 -10.13
C ASN A 87 15.66 -0.02 -10.40
N ASP A 88 16.59 -0.77 -9.80
CA ASP A 88 18.02 -0.54 -10.02
C ASP A 88 18.53 -1.10 -11.37
N GLY A 89 17.65 -1.77 -12.12
CA GLY A 89 17.94 -2.29 -13.46
C GLY A 89 18.81 -3.54 -13.47
N LYS A 90 19.11 -4.14 -12.30
CA LYS A 90 19.96 -5.34 -12.21
C LYS A 90 19.23 -6.65 -12.47
N GLY A 91 17.90 -6.63 -12.53
CA GLY A 91 17.07 -7.82 -12.74
C GLY A 91 17.05 -8.78 -11.55
N ASP A 92 17.35 -8.29 -10.34
CA ASP A 92 17.27 -9.09 -9.12
C ASP A 92 15.81 -9.15 -8.62
N VAL A 93 15.17 -10.30 -8.80
CA VAL A 93 13.78 -10.55 -8.35
C VAL A 93 13.60 -10.33 -6.85
N ASN A 94 14.65 -10.47 -6.04
CA ASN A 94 14.54 -10.24 -4.59
C ASN A 94 14.30 -8.75 -4.27
N ALA A 95 14.82 -7.86 -5.11
CA ALA A 95 14.68 -6.41 -4.96
C ALA A 95 13.55 -5.84 -5.84
N TRP A 96 13.28 -6.44 -7.01
CA TRP A 96 12.27 -5.97 -7.96
C TRP A 96 11.47 -7.14 -8.58
N PRO A 97 10.42 -7.62 -7.91
CA PRO A 97 9.48 -8.61 -8.47
C PRO A 97 8.30 -7.97 -9.24
N PHE A 98 8.38 -6.69 -9.58
CA PHE A 98 7.27 -5.88 -10.11
C PHE A 98 7.23 -5.82 -11.65
N ASP A 99 7.46 -6.96 -12.29
CA ASP A 99 7.50 -7.15 -13.75
C ASP A 99 6.48 -8.20 -14.25
N LYS A 100 5.49 -8.52 -13.41
CA LYS A 100 4.40 -9.48 -13.67
C LYS A 100 3.04 -8.88 -13.32
N PRO A 101 1.90 -9.47 -13.77
CA PRO A 101 0.57 -8.93 -13.46
C PRO A 101 0.22 -9.01 -11.97
N PHE A 102 -0.48 -7.99 -11.46
CA PHE A 102 -0.99 -7.92 -10.09
C PHE A 102 -2.53 -7.75 -10.08
N TYR A 103 -3.18 -8.28 -9.05
CA TYR A 103 -4.57 -8.00 -8.71
C TYR A 103 -4.65 -6.93 -7.63
N LEU A 104 -5.68 -6.09 -7.76
CA LEU A 104 -6.04 -5.09 -6.77
C LEU A 104 -6.78 -5.73 -5.58
N LYS A 105 -6.55 -5.18 -4.39
CA LYS A 105 -7.21 -5.57 -3.15
C LYS A 105 -7.67 -4.33 -2.38
N LEU A 106 -8.89 -4.43 -1.85
CA LEU A 106 -9.53 -3.42 -1.02
C LEU A 106 -10.15 -4.14 0.17
N ASN A 107 -9.72 -3.78 1.39
CA ASN A 107 -10.29 -4.35 2.60
C ASN A 107 -10.17 -3.38 3.78
N LEU A 108 -11.05 -3.57 4.75
CA LEU A 108 -11.00 -2.98 6.08
C LEU A 108 -10.76 -4.11 7.08
N ALA A 109 -9.53 -4.24 7.57
CA ALA A 109 -9.22 -5.22 8.61
C ALA A 109 -9.62 -4.67 9.99
N TRP A 110 -9.92 -5.57 10.93
CA TRP A 110 -10.25 -5.25 12.31
C TRP A 110 -9.29 -5.99 13.24
N GLY A 111 -8.40 -5.27 13.92
CA GLY A 111 -7.33 -5.84 14.75
C GLY A 111 -6.13 -6.36 13.94
N GLY A 112 -5.57 -7.50 14.34
CA GLY A 112 -4.31 -8.04 13.81
C GLY A 112 -3.08 -7.39 14.43
N ASN A 113 -1.88 -7.88 14.07
CA ASN A 113 -0.62 -7.46 14.69
C ASN A 113 -0.36 -5.94 14.58
N TRP A 114 -0.75 -5.35 13.45
CA TRP A 114 -0.61 -3.91 13.26
C TRP A 114 -1.91 -3.19 13.61
N GLY A 115 -3.05 -3.55 12.98
CA GLY A 115 -4.32 -2.84 13.18
C GLY A 115 -4.85 -2.80 14.62
N GLY A 116 -4.44 -3.74 15.49
CA GLY A 116 -4.79 -3.79 16.91
C GLY A 116 -3.57 -3.65 17.84
N ALA A 117 -2.50 -2.99 17.39
CA ALA A 117 -1.29 -2.81 18.21
C ALA A 117 -1.54 -2.00 19.49
N GLU A 118 -2.56 -1.11 19.50
CA GLU A 118 -3.00 -0.29 20.63
C GLU A 118 -4.40 -0.74 21.13
N ASP A 119 -4.63 -2.06 21.13
CA ASP A 119 -5.93 -2.70 21.36
C ASP A 119 -6.99 -2.33 20.29
N VAL A 120 -8.15 -2.97 20.39
CA VAL A 120 -9.27 -2.81 19.45
C VAL A 120 -10.45 -2.17 20.18
N ASP A 121 -10.88 -1.00 19.72
CA ASP A 121 -11.99 -0.24 20.31
C ASP A 121 -13.33 -0.59 19.65
N GLU A 122 -14.08 -1.52 20.24
CA GLU A 122 -15.41 -1.94 19.76
C GLU A 122 -16.44 -0.80 19.70
N SER A 123 -16.24 0.30 20.44
CA SER A 123 -17.15 1.46 20.38
C SER A 123 -17.11 2.20 19.03
N ARG A 124 -16.09 1.94 18.20
CA ARG A 124 -15.97 2.47 16.83
C ARG A 124 -16.79 1.72 15.79
N LEU A 125 -17.43 0.62 16.17
CA LEU A 125 -18.27 -0.14 15.25
C LEU A 125 -19.69 0.45 15.14
N PRO A 126 -20.29 0.45 13.94
CA PRO A 126 -19.75 -0.06 12.67
C PRO A 126 -18.71 0.90 12.04
N ALA A 127 -17.56 0.34 11.63
CA ALA A 127 -16.57 1.05 10.84
C ALA A 127 -16.87 0.86 9.34
N THR A 128 -16.76 1.94 8.56
CA THR A 128 -17.05 1.93 7.13
C THR A 128 -15.82 2.35 6.34
N TYR A 129 -15.54 1.65 5.23
CA TYR A 129 -14.53 2.03 4.26
C TYR A 129 -15.22 2.30 2.92
N GLU A 130 -15.45 3.59 2.64
CA GLU A 130 -16.20 4.04 1.45
C GLU A 130 -15.25 4.23 0.26
N ILE A 131 -15.65 3.71 -0.90
CA ILE A 131 -14.87 3.77 -2.14
C ILE A 131 -15.79 4.28 -3.25
N ASP A 132 -15.55 5.52 -3.70
CA ASP A 132 -16.32 6.12 -4.81
C ASP A 132 -15.99 5.44 -6.14
N TYR A 133 -14.70 5.31 -6.48
CA TYR A 133 -14.27 4.64 -7.70
C TYR A 133 -12.89 3.99 -7.60
N VAL A 134 -12.64 3.09 -8.55
CA VAL A 134 -11.31 2.58 -8.90
C VAL A 134 -11.09 2.80 -10.39
N ARG A 135 -9.93 3.34 -10.77
CA ARG A 135 -9.55 3.54 -12.18
C ARG A 135 -8.14 3.02 -12.41
N VAL A 136 -7.94 2.36 -13.55
CA VAL A 136 -6.64 1.86 -13.99
C VAL A 136 -6.36 2.44 -15.37
N TYR A 137 -5.17 2.99 -15.55
CA TYR A 137 -4.75 3.67 -16.77
C TYR A 137 -3.47 3.02 -17.31
N GLN A 138 -3.28 3.07 -18.63
CA GLN A 138 -2.07 2.61 -19.29
C GLN A 138 -1.56 3.71 -20.22
N LYS A 139 -0.26 4.03 -20.11
CA LYS A 139 0.41 4.96 -21.01
C LYS A 139 0.43 4.35 -22.43
N LYS A 140 0.13 5.16 -23.44
CA LYS A 140 0.20 4.78 -24.86
C LYS A 140 1.61 4.93 -25.40
#